data_AF-A0A7K2QDX7-F1
#
_entry.id   AF-A0A7K2QDX7-F1
#
_cell.length_a   1.000
_cell.length_b   1.000
_cell.length_c   1.000
_cell.angle_alpha   90.00
_cell.angle_beta   90.00
_cell.angle_gamma   90.00
#
_symmetry.space_group_name_H-M   'P 1'
#
loop_
_entity.id
_entity.type
_entity.pdbx_description
1 polymer ?
#
loop_
_entity_poly.entity_id
_entity_poly.type
_entity_poly.pdbx_seq_one_letter_code
_entity_poly.pdbx_strand_id
1 'polypeptide(L)' 'MVTPTERPTVTVWSDVGCPWATLALHTLRAAARRRRVPLLIDHRAFPLELFNREPTPKFIVDPEIMAIAARLP' A
#
# COMPACT_ATOMS: atom_id res chain seq x y z
N MET A 1 -15.78 -14.19 -29.58
CA MET A 1 -16.01 -12.91 -28.88
C MET A 1 -16.05 -13.21 -27.39
N VAL A 2 -14.93 -13.05 -26.70
CA VAL A 2 -14.83 -13.19 -25.24
C VAL A 2 -14.43 -11.81 -24.74
N THR A 3 -15.36 -11.09 -24.13
CA THR A 3 -15.01 -9.88 -23.38
C THR A 3 -14.30 -10.34 -22.11
N PRO A 4 -13.11 -9.80 -21.78
CA PRO A 4 -12.55 -10.04 -20.46
C PRO A 4 -13.58 -9.53 -19.45
N THR A 5 -14.05 -10.38 -18.55
CA THR A 5 -14.73 -9.91 -17.33
C THR A 5 -13.77 -8.93 -16.67
N GLU A 6 -14.08 -7.64 -16.78
CA GLU A 6 -13.19 -6.58 -16.37
C GLU A 6 -12.96 -6.74 -14.87
N ARG A 7 -11.74 -7.14 -14.50
CA ARG A 7 -11.36 -7.23 -13.10
C ARG A 7 -11.35 -5.81 -12.56
N PRO A 8 -12.01 -5.53 -11.43
CA PRO A 8 -11.92 -4.22 -10.83
C PRO A 8 -10.43 -3.90 -10.61
N THR A 9 -10.02 -2.71 -11.03
CA THR A 9 -8.64 -2.25 -10.93
C THR A 9 -8.60 -1.07 -9.98
N VAL A 10 -7.68 -1.11 -9.01
CA VAL A 10 -7.41 0.03 -8.12
C VAL A 10 -5.98 0.48 -8.34
N THR A 11 -5.82 1.75 -8.71
CA THR A 11 -4.50 2.39 -8.78
C THR A 11 -4.05 2.77 -7.37
N VAL A 12 -2.87 2.30 -6.99
CA VAL A 12 -2.26 2.60 -5.69
C VAL A 12 -0.94 3.30 -5.94
N TRP A 13 -0.78 4.47 -5.33
CA TRP A 13 0.50 5.18 -5.25
C TRP A 13 1.12 4.90 -3.89
N SER A 14 2.36 4.41 -3.86
CA SER A 14 3.06 4.22 -2.59
C SER A 14 4.52 4.62 -2.66
N ASP A 15 5.01 5.09 -1.53
CA ASP A 15 6.42 5.14 -1.22
C ASP A 15 6.88 3.80 -0.63
N VAL A 16 8.08 3.35 -1.00
CA VAL A 16 8.74 2.18 -0.41
C VAL A 16 9.20 2.46 1.03
N GLY A 17 9.53 3.72 1.34
CA GLY A 17 9.97 4.16 2.67
C GLY A 17 8.83 4.37 3.68
N CYS A 18 7.58 4.41 3.23
CA CYS A 18 6.43 4.69 4.09
C CYS A 18 5.83 3.38 4.67
N PRO A 19 5.93 3.14 6.00
CA PRO A 19 5.42 1.91 6.60
C PRO A 19 3.88 1.84 6.55
N TRP A 20 3.19 2.98 6.61
CA TRP A 20 1.72 3.05 6.45
C TRP A 20 1.26 2.62 5.06
N ALA A 21 2.00 2.97 4.01
CA ALA A 21 1.65 2.58 2.65
C ALA A 21 1.77 1.06 2.47
N THR A 22 2.75 0.43 3.12
CA THR A 22 2.89 -1.03 3.18
C THR A 22 1.70 -1.68 3.90
N LEU A 23 1.29 -1.14 5.05
CA LEU A 23 0.10 -1.63 5.77
C LEU A 23 -1.18 -1.50 4.93
N ALA A 24 -1.37 -0.35 4.26
CA ALA A 24 -2.54 -0.12 3.41
C ALA A 24 -2.61 -1.13 2.26
N LEU A 25 -1.49 -1.37 1.57
CA LEU A 25 -1.41 -2.32 0.47
C LEU A 25 -1.63 -3.77 0.93
N HIS A 26 -1.06 -4.15 2.09
CA HIS A 26 -1.33 -5.44 2.71
C HIS A 26 -2.83 -5.61 3.02
N THR A 27 -3.43 -4.60 3.64
CA THR A 27 -4.85 -4.59 4.04
C THR A 27 -5.77 -4.69 2.83
N LEU A 28 -5.49 -3.96 1.76
CA LEU A 28 -6.24 -4.01 0.50
C LEU A 28 -6.22 -5.42 -0.10
N ARG A 29 -5.04 -6.04 -0.21
CA ARG A 29 -4.88 -7.41 -0.72
C ARG A 29 -5.61 -8.42 0.17
N ALA A 30 -5.48 -8.29 1.49
CA ALA A 30 -6.15 -9.18 2.45
C ALA A 30 -7.69 -9.05 2.37
N ALA A 31 -8.21 -7.84 2.24
CA ALA A 31 -9.64 -7.59 2.09
C ALA A 31 -10.18 -8.14 0.76
N ALA A 32 -9.48 -7.91 -0.36
CA ALA A 32 -9.85 -8.47 -1.66
C ALA A 32 -9.91 -10.00 -1.62
N ARG A 33 -8.89 -10.63 -1.04
CA ARG A 33 -8.85 -12.09 -0.83
C ARG A 33 -10.01 -12.58 0.02
N ARG A 34 -10.28 -11.94 1.17
CA ARG A 34 -11.39 -12.31 2.07
C ARG A 34 -12.75 -12.20 1.39
N ARG A 35 -12.93 -11.20 0.52
CA ARG A 35 -14.17 -10.97 -0.25
C ARG A 35 -14.22 -11.75 -1.57
N ARG A 36 -13.19 -12.53 -1.90
CA ARG A 36 -13.05 -13.25 -3.17
C ARG A 36 -13.19 -12.34 -4.41
N VAL A 37 -12.75 -11.09 -4.28
CA VAL A 37 -12.73 -10.13 -5.39
C VAL A 37 -11.43 -10.33 -6.18
N PRO A 38 -11.48 -10.63 -7.49
CA PRO A 38 -10.30 -10.77 -8.32
C PRO A 38 -9.71 -9.39 -8.69
N LEU A 39 -9.36 -8.60 -7.67
CA LEU A 39 -8.86 -7.23 -7.75
C LEU A 39 -7.49 -7.18 -8.46
N LEU A 40 -7.36 -6.32 -9.47
CA LEU A 40 -6.07 -5.89 -10.01
C LEU A 40 -5.60 -4.65 -9.26
N ILE A 41 -4.30 -4.62 -8.93
CA ILE A 41 -3.66 -3.45 -8.32
C ILE A 41 -2.69 -2.88 -9.35
N ASP A 42 -3.02 -1.70 -9.85
CA ASP A 42 -2.12 -0.89 -10.66
C ASP A 42 -1.21 -0.09 -9.73
N HIS A 43 -0.04 -0.64 -9.41
CA HIS A 43 0.85 -0.08 -8.39
C HIS A 43 1.86 0.89 -9.02
N ARG A 44 1.83 2.15 -8.57
CA ARG A 44 2.68 3.25 -9.01
C ARG A 44 3.59 3.73 -7.88
N ALA A 45 4.81 4.10 -8.24
CA ALA A 45 5.79 4.64 -7.28
C ALA A 45 5.44 6.10 -6.93
N PHE A 46 5.49 6.42 -5.65
CA PHE A 46 5.33 7.79 -5.13
C PHE A 46 6.43 8.06 -4.09
N PRO A 47 7.68 8.29 -4.51
CA PRO A 47 8.81 8.50 -3.62
C PRO A 47 8.65 9.81 -2.83
N LEU A 48 8.46 9.73 -1.51
CA LEU A 48 8.24 10.91 -0.67
C LEU A 48 9.48 11.78 -0.57
N GLU A 49 10.67 11.22 -0.75
CA GLU A 49 11.93 11.94 -0.77
C GLU A 49 12.01 12.95 -1.91
N LEU A 50 11.34 12.68 -3.04
CA LEU A 50 11.25 13.63 -4.15
C LEU A 50 10.21 14.72 -3.86
N PHE A 51 9.10 14.36 -3.22
CA PHE A 51 8.03 15.29 -2.88
C PHE A 51 8.43 16.25 -1.75
N ASN A 52 9.03 15.71 -0.68
CA ASN A 52 9.46 16.46 0.50
C ASN A 52 10.86 17.07 0.35
N ARG A 53 11.60 16.69 -0.70
CA ARG A 53 13.02 17.05 -0.91
C ARG A 53 13.96 16.51 0.18
N GLU A 54 13.48 15.56 0.98
CA GLU A 54 14.21 14.87 2.03
C GLU A 54 13.56 13.49 2.30
N PRO A 55 14.36 12.47 2.66
CA PRO A 55 13.80 11.19 3.10
C PRO A 55 13.07 11.36 4.44
N THR A 56 12.05 10.55 4.70
CA THR A 56 11.43 10.51 6.04
C THR A 56 12.49 10.14 7.08
N PRO A 57 12.72 10.99 8.11
CA PRO A 57 13.73 10.70 9.12
C PRO A 57 13.48 9.38 9.85
N LYS A 58 14.54 8.60 10.08
CA LYS A 58 14.43 7.28 10.72
C LYS A 58 13.76 7.32 12.10
N PHE A 59 14.00 8.36 12.88
CA PHE A 59 13.38 8.53 14.20
C PHE A 59 11.87 8.78 14.14
N ILE A 60 11.31 9.06 12.95
CA ILE A 60 9.86 9.10 12.68
C ILE A 60 9.37 7.72 12.23
N VAL A 61 10.08 7.09 11.29
CA VAL A 61 9.72 5.77 10.74
C VAL A 61 9.68 4.69 11.82
N ASP A 62 10.64 4.68 12.74
CA ASP A 62 10.74 3.65 13.78
C ASP A 62 9.49 3.64 14.71
N PRO A 63 9.03 4.77 15.27
CA PRO A 63 7.74 4.85 15.98
C PRO A 63 6.52 4.42 15.17
N GLU A 64 6.45 4.76 13.87
CA GLU A 64 5.34 4.35 13.01
C GLU A 64 5.28 2.83 12.85
N ILE A 65 6.43 2.19 12.64
CA ILE A 65 6.54 0.73 12.59
C ILE A 65 6.05 0.10 13.89
N MET A 66 6.45 0.65 15.05
CA MET A 66 6.02 0.17 16.35
C MET A 66 4.50 0.31 16.54
N ALA A 67 3.92 1.44 16.12
CA ALA A 67 2.48 1.67 16.18
C ALA A 67 1.70 0.69 15.31
N ILE A 68 2.21 0.38 14.12
CA ILE A 68 1.63 -0.62 13.22
C ILE A 68 1.72 -2.02 13.83
N ALA A 69 2.90 -2.40 14.34
CA ALA A 69 3.14 -3.71 14.94
C ALA A 69 2.22 -3.97 16.15
N ALA A 70 1.96 -2.95 16.97
CA ALA A 70 1.06 -3.04 18.12
C ALA A 70 -0.43 -3.22 17.73
N ARG A 71 -0.78 -3.03 16.45
CA ARG A 71 -2.17 -3.04 15.96
C ARG A 71 -2.50 -4.23 15.08
N LEU A 72 -1.49 -4.98 14.65
CA LEU A 72 -1.66 -6.28 14.01
C LEU A 72 -1.88 -7.33 15.11
N PRO A 73 -2.99 -8.09 15.12
CA PRO A 73 -3.19 -9.19 16.05
C PRO A 73 -2.20 -10.34 15.82
#